data_AF-A0A1X0I0L9-F1
#
_entry.id   AF-A0A1X0I0L9-F1
#
_cell.length_a   1.000
_cell.length_b   1.000
_cell.length_c   1.000
_cell.angle_alpha   90.00
_cell.angle_beta   90.00
_cell.angle_gamma   90.00
#
_symmetry.space_group_name_H-M   'P 1'
#
loop_
_entity.id
_entity.type
_entity.pdbx_description
1 polymer ?
#
loop_
_entity_poly.entity_id
_entity_poly.type
_entity_poly.pdbx_seq_one_letter_code
_entity_poly.pdbx_strand_id
1 'polypeptide(L)'
;EESGDIELLTRFVFRRALKQLGPLLREQRSFYVSVNVTGKDIADPGFIDFAMRQMARESVRPEQVALELTERTTEAQGCLLAGMNRLRELGLKIYVDDFGTGHSNLVYLANLPVDAIKIDKVFTQSIGDSSAVELIFDKLCSMAE
;
A
#
# COMPACT_ATOMS: atom_id res chain seq x y z
N GLU A 1 -2.97 -0.92 19.85
CA GLU A 1 -2.04 -1.78 19.09
C GLU A 1 -0.62 -1.47 19.56
N GLU A 2 -0.17 -2.11 20.65
CA GLU A 2 1.05 -1.74 21.37
C GLU A 2 2.04 -2.91 21.55
N SER A 3 1.75 -4.10 20.99
CA SER A 3 2.47 -5.34 21.28
C SER A 3 3.41 -5.85 20.18
N GLY A 4 3.50 -5.20 19.01
CA GLY A 4 4.32 -5.71 17.89
C GLY A 4 3.69 -6.90 17.13
N ASP A 5 2.47 -7.30 17.51
CA ASP A 5 1.78 -8.47 16.95
C ASP A 5 1.34 -8.25 15.50
N ILE A 6 1.09 -7.00 15.11
CA ILE A 6 0.64 -6.65 13.76
C ILE A 6 1.80 -6.80 12.79
N GLU A 7 3.00 -6.32 13.12
CA GLU A 7 4.20 -6.43 12.30
C GLU A 7 4.59 -7.91 12.12
N LEU A 8 4.43 -8.73 13.16
CA LEU A 8 4.59 -10.18 13.07
C LEU A 8 3.56 -10.82 12.15
N LEU A 9 2.29 -10.39 12.22
CA LEU A 9 1.23 -10.85 11.33
C LEU A 9 1.50 -10.44 9.89
N THR A 10 1.92 -9.20 9.64
CA THR A 10 2.33 -8.70 8.32
C THR A 10 3.40 -9.60 7.71
N ARG A 11 4.49 -9.87 8.46
CA ARG A 11 5.57 -10.76 8.00
C ARG A 11 5.07 -12.19 7.73
N PHE A 12 4.17 -12.70 8.58
CA PHE A 12 3.57 -14.02 8.39
C PHE A 12 2.75 -14.10 7.11
N VAL A 13 1.83 -13.14 6.90
CA VAL A 13 0.94 -13.06 5.74
C VAL A 13 1.76 -12.87 4.47
N PHE A 14 2.71 -11.93 4.46
CA PHE A 14 3.58 -11.66 3.32
C PHE A 14 4.31 -12.92 2.84
N ARG A 15 5.01 -13.61 3.76
CA ARG A 15 5.70 -14.86 3.45
C ARG A 15 4.74 -15.93 2.93
N ARG A 16 3.56 -16.07 3.56
CA ARG A 16 2.57 -17.08 3.17
C ARG A 16 2.02 -16.79 1.78
N ALA A 17 1.68 -15.53 1.47
CA ALA A 17 1.19 -15.11 0.17
C ALA A 17 2.19 -15.43 -0.93
N LEU A 18 3.47 -15.05 -0.75
CA LEU A 18 4.51 -15.36 -1.74
C LEU A 18 4.73 -16.86 -1.92
N LYS A 19 4.72 -17.64 -0.84
CA LYS A 19 4.88 -19.09 -0.93
C LYS A 19 3.70 -19.75 -1.66
N GLN A 20 2.48 -19.31 -1.42
CA GLN A 20 1.28 -19.91 -2.00
C GLN A 20 1.03 -19.45 -3.43
N LEU A 21 1.20 -18.16 -3.70
CA LEU A 21 0.92 -17.55 -5.00
C LEU A 21 2.17 -17.47 -5.90
N GLY A 22 3.36 -17.78 -5.39
CA GLY A 22 4.61 -17.77 -6.12
C GLY A 22 4.56 -18.49 -7.48
N PRO A 23 4.01 -19.72 -7.57
CA PRO A 23 3.84 -20.39 -8.86
C PRO A 23 3.03 -19.56 -9.87
N LEU A 24 1.89 -19.01 -9.46
CA LEU A 24 1.03 -18.18 -10.31
C LEU A 24 1.72 -16.87 -10.71
N LEU A 25 2.39 -16.21 -9.77
CA LEU A 25 3.15 -14.98 -10.02
C LEU A 25 4.27 -15.21 -11.04
N ARG A 26 4.96 -16.36 -10.98
CA ARG A 26 6.02 -16.70 -11.95
C ARG A 26 5.47 -17.01 -13.34
N GLU A 27 4.32 -17.70 -13.41
CA GLU A 27 3.67 -18.05 -14.67
C GLU A 27 3.07 -16.83 -15.38
N GLN A 28 2.41 -15.95 -14.61
CA GLN A 28 1.68 -14.80 -15.15
C GLN A 28 2.35 -13.48 -14.75
N ARG A 29 3.13 -12.91 -15.67
CA ARG A 29 3.90 -11.69 -15.39
C ARG A 29 3.06 -10.46 -15.03
N SER A 30 1.81 -10.39 -15.49
CA SER A 30 0.87 -9.31 -15.20
C SER A 30 0.08 -9.50 -13.90
N PHE A 31 0.09 -10.72 -13.34
CA PHE A 31 -0.57 -10.98 -12.07
C PHE A 31 0.27 -10.41 -10.93
N TYR A 32 -0.39 -9.78 -9.96
CA TYR A 32 0.26 -9.23 -8.77
C TYR A 32 -0.57 -9.54 -7.52
N VAL A 33 0.08 -9.45 -6.36
CA VAL A 33 -0.57 -9.56 -5.05
C VAL A 33 -0.32 -8.28 -4.28
N SER A 34 -1.33 -7.80 -3.57
CA SER A 34 -1.18 -6.74 -2.57
C SER A 34 -1.23 -7.32 -1.16
N VAL A 35 -0.43 -6.74 -0.26
CA VAL A 35 -0.41 -7.11 1.16
C VAL A 35 -0.57 -5.86 1.99
N ASN A 36 -1.50 -5.89 2.94
CA ASN A 36 -1.72 -4.79 3.87
C ASN A 36 -0.53 -4.67 4.83
N VAL A 37 -0.06 -3.43 5.02
CA VAL A 37 1.07 -3.10 5.90
C VAL A 37 0.76 -1.88 6.75
N THR A 38 1.43 -1.78 7.88
CA THR A 38 1.39 -0.57 8.71
C THR A 38 2.47 0.41 8.28
N GLY A 39 2.36 1.66 8.71
CA GLY A 39 3.47 2.61 8.52
C GLY A 39 4.73 2.23 9.27
N LYS A 40 4.62 1.48 10.38
CA LYS A 40 5.77 0.93 11.12
C LYS A 40 6.53 -0.09 10.28
N ASP A 41 5.81 -0.96 9.58
CA ASP A 41 6.42 -1.92 8.64
C ASP A 41 7.21 -1.18 7.55
N ILE A 42 6.66 -0.11 6.97
CA ILE A 42 7.35 0.67 5.93
C ILE A 42 8.56 1.44 6.49
N ALA A 43 8.45 1.99 7.69
CA ALA A 43 9.51 2.73 8.35
C ALA A 43 10.66 1.83 8.86
N ASP A 44 10.44 0.52 8.99
CA ASP A 44 11.42 -0.47 9.44
C ASP A 44 12.28 -1.00 8.27
N PRO A 45 13.59 -0.67 8.19
CA PRO A 45 14.48 -1.24 7.17
C PRO A 45 14.54 -2.78 7.24
N GLY A 46 14.36 -3.36 8.42
CA GLY A 46 14.34 -4.81 8.62
C GLY A 46 13.11 -5.49 7.99
N PHE A 47 12.02 -4.77 7.77
CA PHE A 47 10.87 -5.26 7.00
C PHE A 47 11.20 -5.25 5.50
N ILE A 48 11.76 -4.15 4.99
CA ILE A 48 12.14 -4.03 3.57
C ILE A 48 13.12 -5.16 3.18
N ASP A 49 14.17 -5.34 3.98
CA ASP A 49 15.14 -6.41 3.76
C ASP A 49 14.51 -7.80 3.82
N PHE A 50 13.56 -8.00 4.72
CA PHE A 50 12.81 -9.24 4.82
C PHE A 50 11.96 -9.48 3.57
N ALA A 51 11.23 -8.48 3.10
CA ALA A 51 10.36 -8.57 1.93
C ALA A 51 11.18 -8.94 0.69
N MET A 52 12.31 -8.26 0.45
CA MET A 52 13.22 -8.55 -0.66
C MET A 52 13.76 -9.98 -0.59
N ARG A 53 14.16 -10.45 0.59
CA ARG A 53 14.62 -11.84 0.77
C ARG A 53 13.53 -12.86 0.48
N GLN A 54 12.28 -12.62 0.91
CA GLN A 54 11.19 -13.56 0.63
C GLN A 54 10.85 -13.59 -0.86
N MET A 55 10.79 -12.44 -1.52
CA MET A 55 10.53 -12.37 -2.97
C MET A 55 11.64 -13.07 -3.76
N ALA A 56 12.90 -12.83 -3.43
CA ALA A 56 14.04 -13.51 -4.05
C ALA A 56 13.97 -15.04 -3.86
N ARG A 57 13.66 -15.50 -2.65
CA ARG A 57 13.51 -16.94 -2.33
C ARG A 57 12.44 -17.61 -3.21
N GLU A 58 11.32 -16.95 -3.43
CA GLU A 58 10.22 -17.48 -4.23
C GLU A 58 10.32 -17.09 -5.72
N SER A 59 11.41 -16.43 -6.13
CA SER A 59 11.62 -15.92 -7.49
C SER A 59 10.46 -15.05 -8.01
N VAL A 60 9.87 -14.25 -7.12
CA VAL A 60 8.83 -13.26 -7.42
C VAL A 60 9.50 -11.92 -7.69
N ARG A 61 9.08 -11.22 -8.74
CA ARG A 61 9.61 -9.89 -9.04
C ARG A 61 8.94 -8.81 -8.16
N PRO A 62 9.67 -7.80 -7.69
CA PRO A 62 9.10 -6.72 -6.87
C PRO A 62 7.88 -6.04 -7.49
N GLU A 63 7.83 -5.89 -8.81
CA GLU A 63 6.73 -5.20 -9.50
C GLU A 63 5.41 -5.99 -9.45
N GLN A 64 5.45 -7.26 -9.03
CA GLN A 64 4.29 -8.12 -8.82
C GLN A 64 3.80 -8.11 -7.37
N VAL A 65 4.40 -7.28 -6.52
CA VAL A 65 4.00 -7.11 -5.12
C VAL A 65 3.69 -5.64 -4.87
N ALA A 66 2.51 -5.39 -4.33
CA ALA A 66 2.10 -4.08 -3.84
C ALA A 66 1.94 -4.11 -2.32
N LEU A 67 2.29 -3.02 -1.66
CA LEU A 67 2.06 -2.81 -0.24
C LEU A 67 0.90 -1.84 -0.05
N GLU A 68 -0.15 -2.27 0.60
CA GLU A 68 -1.34 -1.45 0.89
C GLU A 68 -1.19 -0.81 2.27
N LEU A 69 -1.02 0.50 2.29
CA LEU A 69 -0.93 1.30 3.51
C LEU A 69 -2.30 1.87 3.85
N THR A 70 -2.80 1.56 5.04
CA THR A 70 -4.00 2.20 5.57
C THR A 70 -3.69 3.62 6.04
N GLU A 71 -4.62 4.56 5.86
CA GLU A 71 -4.44 6.00 6.13
C GLU A 71 -3.97 6.34 7.56
N ARG A 72 -4.29 5.51 8.56
CA ARG A 72 -4.04 5.76 9.99
C ARG A 72 -2.60 5.49 10.41
N THR A 73 -1.65 6.13 9.76
CA THR A 73 -0.23 6.03 10.13
C THR A 73 0.13 7.13 11.12
N THR A 74 0.50 6.76 12.35
CA THR A 74 1.00 7.69 13.39
C THR A 74 2.51 7.89 13.36
N GLU A 75 3.20 7.27 12.40
CA GLU A 75 4.66 7.28 12.33
C GLU A 75 5.23 8.64 11.94
N ALA A 76 6.47 8.89 12.38
CA ALA A 76 7.19 10.11 12.02
C ALA A 76 7.32 10.21 10.50
N GLN A 77 6.75 11.28 9.93
CA GLN A 77 6.60 11.49 8.49
C GLN A 77 7.91 11.30 7.70
N GLY A 78 9.05 11.66 8.28
CA GLY A 78 10.36 11.48 7.66
C GLY A 78 10.78 10.02 7.47
N CYS A 79 10.56 9.17 8.47
CA CYS A 79 10.92 7.75 8.40
C CYS A 79 10.03 7.00 7.41
N LEU A 80 8.72 7.28 7.44
CA LEU A 80 7.76 6.71 6.49
C LEU A 80 8.15 7.07 5.04
N LEU A 81 8.40 8.36 4.76
CA LEU A 81 8.75 8.83 3.43
C LEU A 81 10.05 8.19 2.92
N ALA A 82 11.06 8.07 3.77
CA ALA A 82 12.32 7.40 3.42
C ALA A 82 12.09 5.92 3.07
N GLY A 83 11.28 5.21 3.87
CA GLY A 83 10.91 3.82 3.60
C GLY A 83 10.14 3.65 2.30
N MET A 84 9.17 4.53 2.02
CA MET A 84 8.39 4.50 0.78
C MET A 84 9.27 4.74 -0.45
N ASN A 85 10.15 5.73 -0.42
CA ASN A 85 11.09 5.98 -1.51
C ASN A 85 12.00 4.77 -1.75
N ARG A 86 12.50 4.16 -0.67
CA ARG A 86 13.33 2.96 -0.78
C ARG A 86 12.61 1.78 -1.42
N LEU A 87 11.35 1.55 -1.05
CA LEU A 87 10.53 0.50 -1.64
C LEU A 87 10.29 0.72 -3.14
N ARG A 88 10.06 1.96 -3.55
CA ARG A 88 9.91 2.33 -4.97
C ARG A 88 11.19 2.12 -5.77
N GLU A 89 12.34 2.50 -5.23
CA GLU A 89 13.65 2.22 -5.85
C GLU A 89 13.87 0.72 -6.08
N LEU A 90 13.31 -0.12 -5.20
CA LEU A 90 13.37 -1.57 -5.29
C LEU A 90 12.30 -2.17 -6.22
N GLY A 91 11.45 -1.35 -6.83
CA GLY A 91 10.40 -1.76 -7.77
C GLY A 91 9.10 -2.24 -7.13
N LEU A 92 8.93 -2.12 -5.80
CA LEU A 92 7.65 -2.39 -5.16
C LEU A 92 6.69 -1.23 -5.38
N LYS A 93 5.41 -1.58 -5.52
CA LYS A 93 4.33 -0.60 -5.59
C LYS A 93 3.78 -0.32 -4.20
N ILE A 94 3.34 0.91 -3.97
CA ILE A 94 2.71 1.33 -2.72
C ILE A 94 1.32 1.87 -3.03
N TYR A 95 0.31 1.27 -2.43
CA TYR A 95 -1.09 1.68 -2.57
C TYR A 95 -1.59 2.25 -1.24
N VAL A 96 -2.53 3.18 -1.31
CA VAL A 96 -3.24 3.69 -0.13
C VAL A 96 -4.64 3.09 -0.10
N ASP A 97 -5.06 2.53 1.04
CA ASP A 97 -6.39 1.92 1.23
C ASP A 97 -7.32 2.76 2.11
N ASP A 98 -8.64 2.56 1.94
CA ASP A 98 -9.76 3.17 2.69
C ASP A 98 -9.77 4.72 2.73
N PHE A 99 -9.35 5.36 1.64
CA PHE A 99 -9.34 6.81 1.54
C PHE A 99 -10.76 7.41 1.67
N GLY A 100 -10.90 8.43 2.52
CA GLY A 100 -12.13 9.24 2.65
C GLY A 100 -13.08 8.83 3.79
N THR A 101 -12.65 7.91 4.67
CA THR A 101 -13.41 7.50 5.87
C THR A 101 -13.06 8.32 7.13
N GLY A 102 -12.17 9.31 7.02
CA GLY A 102 -11.69 10.17 8.13
C GLY A 102 -11.33 11.61 7.73
N HIS A 103 -10.56 12.32 8.57
CA HIS A 103 -10.02 13.66 8.28
C HIS A 103 -8.83 13.59 7.29
N SER A 104 -9.07 13.06 6.10
CA SER A 104 -8.03 12.86 5.11
C SER A 104 -7.47 14.20 4.64
N ASN A 105 -6.21 14.46 4.99
CA ASN A 105 -5.51 15.64 4.50
C ASN A 105 -5.05 15.36 3.05
N LEU A 106 -5.88 15.75 2.07
CA LEU A 106 -5.56 15.66 0.64
C LEU A 106 -4.17 16.23 0.30
N VAL A 107 -3.73 17.28 1.00
CA VAL A 107 -2.40 17.88 0.83
C VAL A 107 -1.30 16.92 1.29
N TYR A 108 -1.52 16.16 2.36
CA TYR A 108 -0.57 15.15 2.81
C TYR A 108 -0.44 14.03 1.77
N LEU A 109 -1.56 13.52 1.25
CA LEU A 109 -1.58 12.47 0.23
C LEU A 109 -0.91 12.91 -1.08
N ALA A 110 -1.15 14.16 -1.53
CA ALA A 110 -0.52 14.71 -2.74
C ALA A 110 1.02 14.70 -2.69
N ASN A 111 1.61 14.67 -1.49
CA ASN A 111 3.05 14.66 -1.29
C ASN A 111 3.60 13.25 -0.98
N LEU A 112 2.75 12.22 -0.89
CA LEU A 112 3.20 10.86 -0.66
C LEU A 112 3.57 10.18 -1.99
N PRO A 113 4.71 9.47 -2.04
CA PRO A 113 5.14 8.75 -3.23
C PRO A 113 4.37 7.42 -3.34
N VAL A 114 3.11 7.48 -3.74
CA VAL A 114 2.22 6.31 -3.91
C VAL A 114 1.92 6.05 -5.38
N ASP A 115 1.68 4.79 -5.74
CA ASP A 115 1.41 4.35 -7.11
C ASP A 115 -0.10 4.22 -7.40
N ALA A 116 -0.93 4.05 -6.36
CA ALA A 116 -2.38 4.01 -6.50
C ALA A 116 -3.09 4.41 -5.21
N ILE A 117 -4.32 4.92 -5.36
CA ILE A 117 -5.24 5.18 -4.26
C ILE A 117 -6.48 4.30 -4.48
N LYS A 118 -6.83 3.48 -3.49
CA LYS A 118 -8.07 2.70 -3.47
C LYS A 118 -9.15 3.57 -2.84
N ILE A 119 -10.21 3.81 -3.61
CA ILE A 119 -11.36 4.62 -3.18
C ILE A 119 -12.39 3.69 -2.54
N ASP A 120 -12.88 4.07 -1.36
CA ASP A 120 -13.90 3.29 -0.65
C ASP A 120 -15.22 3.20 -1.43
N LYS A 121 -15.96 2.10 -1.18
CA LYS A 121 -17.23 1.81 -1.84
C LYS A 121 -18.26 2.94 -1.69
N VAL A 122 -18.22 3.68 -0.58
CA VAL A 122 -19.12 4.84 -0.33
C VAL A 122 -19.05 5.87 -1.47
N PHE A 123 -17.86 6.13 -2.03
CA PHE A 123 -17.73 7.05 -3.18
C PHE A 123 -18.35 6.46 -4.44
N THR A 124 -18.03 5.21 -4.75
CA THR A 124 -18.58 4.55 -5.95
C THR A 124 -20.11 4.43 -5.93
N GLN A 125 -20.72 4.35 -4.74
CA GLN A 125 -22.17 4.32 -4.57
C GLN A 125 -22.84 5.69 -4.74
N SER A 126 -22.08 6.79 -4.65
CA SER A 126 -22.57 8.16 -4.67
C SER A 126 -22.42 8.88 -6.03
N ILE A 127 -21.85 8.17 -7.02
CA ILE A 127 -21.66 8.69 -8.38
C ILE A 127 -23.03 8.96 -9.01
N GLY A 128 -23.27 10.22 -9.40
CA GLY A 128 -24.52 10.65 -10.03
C GLY A 128 -25.58 11.22 -9.07
N ASP A 129 -25.31 11.26 -7.76
CA ASP A 129 -26.25 11.80 -6.76
C ASP A 129 -26.09 13.31 -6.50
N SER A 130 -25.24 14.04 -7.26
CA SER A 130 -24.96 15.48 -7.06
C SER A 130 -24.55 15.83 -5.62
N SER A 131 -23.98 14.85 -4.92
CA SER A 131 -23.64 14.96 -3.51
C SER A 131 -22.25 15.56 -3.32
N ALA A 132 -21.94 16.02 -2.11
CA ALA A 132 -20.59 16.46 -1.76
C ALA A 132 -19.52 15.37 -2.01
N VAL A 133 -19.93 14.10 -2.06
CA VAL A 133 -19.06 12.95 -2.31
C VAL A 133 -18.60 12.89 -3.77
N GLU A 134 -19.46 13.30 -4.72
CA GLU A 134 -19.11 13.39 -6.16
C GLU A 134 -18.03 14.45 -6.40
N LEU A 135 -18.14 15.61 -5.73
CA LEU A 135 -17.12 16.68 -5.82
C LEU A 135 -15.74 16.23 -5.28
N ILE A 136 -15.72 15.38 -4.25
CA ILE A 136 -14.48 14.81 -3.70
C ILE A 136 -13.89 13.79 -4.68
N PHE A 137 -14.73 12.96 -5.29
CA PHE A 137 -14.31 11.99 -6.31
C PHE A 137 -13.62 12.67 -7.50
N ASP A 138 -14.22 13.72 -8.05
CA ASP A 138 -13.63 14.47 -9.17
C ASP A 138 -12.25 15.07 -8.82
N LYS A 139 -12.12 15.60 -7.59
CA LYS A 139 -10.83 16.11 -7.11
C LYS A 139 -9.78 15.00 -7.01
N LEU A 140 -10.14 13.81 -6.56
CA LEU A 140 -9.21 12.67 -6.48
C LEU A 140 -8.72 12.25 -7.86
N CYS A 141 -9.62 12.18 -8.84
CA CYS A 141 -9.25 11.90 -10.23
C CYS A 141 -8.28 12.95 -10.76
N SER A 142 -8.53 14.24 -10.52
CA SER A 142 -7.65 15.33 -10.97
C SER A 142 -6.25 15.31 -10.33
N MET A 143 -6.07 14.67 -9.17
CA MET A 143 -4.76 14.52 -8.52
C MET A 143 -3.96 13.34 -9.06
N ALA A 144 -4.62 12.40 -9.75
CA ALA A 144 -3.99 11.21 -10.31
C ALA A 144 -3.44 11.45 -11.74
N GLU A 145 -3.85 12.54 -12.39
CA GLU A 145 -3.36 13.01 -13.70
C GLU A 145 -2.08 13.84 -13.57
#